data_AF-A0A6N7BB62-F1
#
_entry.id   AF-A0A6N7BB62-F1
#
_cell.length_a   1.000
_cell.length_b   1.000
_cell.length_c   1.000
_cell.angle_alpha   90.00
_cell.angle_beta   90.00
_cell.angle_gamma   90.00
#
_symmetry.space_group_name_H-M   'P 1'
#
loop_
_entity.id
_entity.type
_entity.pdbx_description
1 polymer ?
#
loop_
_entity_poly.entity_id
_entity_poly.type
_entity_poly.pdbx_seq_one_letter_code
_entity_poly.pdbx_strand_id
1 'polypeptide(L)' 'MNADLSATTECPVCGVQIQLAADAVQGELIECSDCGTELEIISRRRRLGRINWSGY' A
#
# COMPACT_ATOMS: atom_id res chain seq x y z
N MET A 1 -20.14 -0.17 0.24
CA MET A 1 -19.32 0.98 -0.16
C MET A 1 -17.91 0.70 0.34
N ASN A 2 -16.98 0.41 -0.57
CA ASN A 2 -15.68 -0.16 -0.24
C ASN A 2 -14.86 0.86 0.55
N ALA A 3 -14.46 0.48 1.77
CA ALA A 3 -13.52 1.25 2.56
C ALA A 3 -12.20 1.33 1.78
N ASP A 4 -11.93 2.52 1.25
CA ASP A 4 -10.67 2.97 0.70
C ASP A 4 -9.54 2.64 1.70
N LEU A 5 -8.94 1.47 1.55
CA LEU A 5 -7.86 0.96 2.40
C LEU A 5 -6.51 1.39 1.80
N SER A 6 -6.36 2.69 1.58
CA SER A 6 -5.15 3.28 1.03
C SER A 6 -4.05 3.30 2.11
N ALA A 7 -2.91 2.67 1.84
CA ALA A 7 -1.78 2.66 2.75
C ALA A 7 -0.87 3.86 2.46
N THR A 8 -0.57 4.68 3.46
CA THR A 8 0.39 5.79 3.34
C THR A 8 1.79 5.35 3.75
N THR A 9 2.79 5.69 2.96
CA THR A 9 4.22 5.45 3.25
C THR A 9 5.05 6.64 2.79
N GLU A 10 6.20 6.81 3.41
CA GLU A 10 7.16 7.84 3.06
C GLU A 10 8.02 7.39 1.87
N CYS A 11 8.32 8.32 0.97
CA CYS A 11 9.28 8.12 -0.09
C CYS A 11 10.71 8.18 0.49
N PRO A 12 11.54 7.13 0.37
CA PRO A 12 12.91 7.15 0.89
C PRO A 12 13.86 8.09 0.11
N VAL A 13 13.42 8.62 -1.04
CA VAL A 13 14.24 9.49 -1.91
C VAL A 13 14.03 10.97 -1.59
N CYS A 14 12.77 11.41 -1.43
CA CYS A 14 12.44 12.81 -1.17
C CYS A 14 11.82 13.06 0.22
N GLY A 15 11.39 12.02 0.94
CA GLY A 15 10.75 12.16 2.25
C GLY A 15 9.27 12.57 2.21
N VAL A 16 8.64 12.60 1.02
CA VAL A 16 7.23 12.96 0.86
C VAL A 16 6.32 11.77 1.16
N GLN A 17 5.10 12.02 1.64
CA GLN A 17 4.09 10.97 1.83
C GLN A 17 3.46 10.55 0.51
N ILE A 18 3.55 9.26 0.20
CA ILE A 18 2.94 8.61 -0.96
C ILE A 18 1.76 7.76 -0.47
N GLN A 19 0.64 7.85 -1.21
CA GLN A 19 -0.55 7.05 -0.97
C GLN A 19 -0.53 5.85 -1.93
N LEU A 20 -0.47 4.64 -1.39
CA LEU A 20 -0.64 3.40 -2.16
C LEU A 20 -2.06 2.89 -2.07
N ALA A 21 -2.55 2.39 -3.20
CA ALA A 21 -3.86 1.77 -3.27
C ALA A 21 -3.92 0.46 -2.45
N ALA A 22 -5.12 0.12 -1.99
CA ALA A 22 -5.37 -1.08 -1.19
C ALA A 22 -5.04 -2.38 -1.95
N ASP A 23 -5.20 -2.35 -3.26
CA ASP A 23 -4.97 -3.43 -4.21
C ASP A 23 -3.54 -3.49 -4.75
N ALA A 24 -2.72 -2.47 -4.52
CA ALA A 24 -1.31 -2.43 -4.94
C ALA A 24 -0.55 -3.71 -4.59
N VAL A 25 0.19 -4.26 -5.56
CA VAL A 25 0.78 -5.61 -5.49
C VAL A 25 2.30 -5.53 -5.27
N GLN A 26 2.85 -6.51 -4.55
CA GLN A 26 4.30 -6.62 -4.39
C GLN A 26 4.95 -6.88 -5.76
N GLY A 27 6.04 -6.18 -6.06
CA GLY A 27 6.74 -6.22 -7.36
C GLY A 27 6.11 -5.32 -8.42
N GLU A 28 5.07 -4.55 -8.07
CA GLU A 28 4.56 -3.48 -8.92
C GLU A 28 5.48 -2.25 -8.82
N LEU A 29 5.68 -1.58 -9.97
CA LEU A 29 6.44 -0.34 -10.07
C LEU A 29 5.48 0.85 -9.99
N ILE A 30 5.76 1.77 -9.07
CA ILE A 30 5.03 3.03 -8.91
C ILE A 30 5.97 4.20 -9.13
N GLU A 31 5.47 5.30 -9.68
CA GLU A 31 6.23 6.53 -9.84
C GLU A 31 5.87 7.51 -8.72
N CYS A 32 6.88 8.08 -8.08
CA CYS A 32 6.64 9.16 -7.14
C CYS A 32 6.34 10.45 -7.90
N SER A 33 5.14 11.01 -7.74
CA SER A 33 4.71 12.23 -8.44
C SER A 33 5.51 13.50 -8.08
N ASP A 34 6.32 13.46 -7.02
CA ASP A 34 7.06 14.62 -6.52
C ASP A 34 8.52 14.61 -7.01
N CYS A 35 9.21 13.48 -6.90
CA CYS A 35 10.61 13.34 -7.32
C CYS A 35 10.80 12.65 -8.67
N GLY A 36 9.75 12.05 -9.25
CA GLY A 36 9.81 11.31 -10.51
C GLY A 36 10.62 10.02 -10.43
N THR A 37 10.92 9.52 -9.22
CA THR A 37 11.67 8.26 -9.07
C THR A 37 10.72 7.08 -9.20
N GLU A 38 11.18 6.03 -9.89
CA GLU A 38 10.52 4.74 -9.94
C GLU A 38 10.81 3.97 -8.65
N LEU A 39 9.75 3.54 -7.96
CA LEU A 39 9.82 2.78 -6.72
C LEU A 39 9.15 1.42 -6.93
N GLU A 40 9.74 0.39 -6.36
CA GLU A 40 9.19 -0.96 -6.36
C GLU A 40 8.54 -1.29 -5.02
N ILE A 41 7.37 -1.93 -5.06
CA ILE A 41 6.70 -2.41 -3.84
C ILE A 41 7.38 -3.69 -3.36
N ILE A 42 8.32 -3.58 -2.43
CA ILE A 42 9.09 -4.73 -1.91
C ILE A 42 8.26 -5.61 -0.97
N SER A 43 7.35 -5.04 -0.18
CA SER A 43 6.52 -5.81 0.77
C SER A 43 5.26 -5.07 1.22
N ARG A 44 4.18 -5.82 1.46
CA ARG A 44 2.98 -5.32 2.17
C ARG A 44 2.59 -6.27 3.29
N ARG A 45 2.59 -5.78 4.53
CA ARG A 45 2.12 -6.54 5.68
C ARG A 45 0.59 -6.48 5.76
N ARG A 46 -0.12 -7.34 5.04
CA ARG A 46 -1.57 -7.51 5.24
C ARG A 46 -1.81 -8.34 6.51
N ARG A 47 -2.09 -7.66 7.62
CA ARG A 47 -2.57 -8.32 8.85
C ARG A 47 -4.06 -8.66 8.65
N LEU A 48 -4.35 -9.74 7.94
CA LEU A 48 -5.72 -10.26 7.83
C LEU A 48 -6.18 -10.66 9.24
N GLY A 49 -7.14 -9.92 9.76
CA GLY A 49 -7.76 -10.17 11.05
C GLY A 49 -8.41 -11.56 11.06
N ARG A 50 -8.20 -12.29 12.15
CA ARG A 50 -8.87 -13.57 12.45
C ARG A 50 -10.38 -13.34 12.43
N ILE A 51 -11.06 -13.65 11.33
CA ILE A 51 -12.52 -13.72 11.34
C ILE A 51 -12.91 -15.03 12.03
N ASN A 52 -13.50 -14.93 13.22
CA ASN A 52 -14.11 -16.07 13.89
C ASN A 52 -15.50 -16.28 13.28
N TRP A 53 -15.59 -17.18 12.29
CA TRP A 53 -16.86 -17.63 11.75
C TRP A 53 -17.47 -18.68 12.70
N SER A 54 -18.28 -18.23 13.66
CA SER A 54 -19.26 -19.10 14.33
C SER A 54 -20.65 -18.53 14.09
N GLY A 55 -21.41 -19.20 13.22
CA GLY A 55 -22.78 -18.78 12.91
C GLY A 55 -23.31 -19.36 11.61
N TYR A 56 -23.38 -20.68 11.52
CA TYR A 56 -24.47 -21.38 10.84
C TYR A 56 -24.90 -22.55 11.73
#